data_AF-A0A433WU45-F1
#
_entry.id   AF-A0A433WU45-F1
#
_cell.length_a   1.000
_cell.length_b   1.000
_cell.length_c   1.000
_cell.angle_alpha   90.00
_cell.angle_beta   90.00
_cell.angle_gamma   90.00
#
_symmetry.space_group_name_H-M   'P 1'
#
loop_
_entity.id
_entity.type
_entity.pdbx_description
1 polymer ?
#
loop_
_entity_poly.entity_id
_entity_poly.type
_entity_poly.pdbx_seq_one_letter_code
_entity_poly.pdbx_strand_id
1 'polypeptide(L)' 'MSVAYKWFLGKMAKTIQISVRVDEDLKESLDRAAEKEERTVAQWVRSLINRELRRIDAKPEGNT' A
#
# COMPACT_ATOMS: atom_id res chain seq x y z
N MET A 1 -2.50 -17.38 36.45
CA MET A 1 -3.24 -16.90 35.25
C MET A 1 -2.65 -15.55 34.87
N SER A 2 -1.87 -15.51 33.79
CA SER A 2 -0.97 -14.40 33.45
C SER A 2 -1.70 -13.29 32.69
N VAL A 3 -1.60 -12.06 33.20
CA VAL A 3 -2.17 -10.80 32.68
C VAL A 3 -1.41 -10.30 31.41
N ALA A 4 -0.55 -11.14 30.83
CA ALA A 4 0.35 -10.77 29.73
C ALA A 4 -0.27 -10.83 28.32
N TYR A 5 -1.51 -11.29 28.15
CA TYR A 5 -2.15 -11.39 26.83
C TYR A 5 -2.90 -10.12 26.39
N LYS A 6 -2.87 -9.03 27.17
CA LYS A 6 -3.69 -7.83 26.91
C LYS A 6 -3.02 -6.78 26.03
N TRP A 7 -1.74 -6.95 25.67
CA TRP A 7 -0.94 -5.93 24.97
C TRP A 7 -0.46 -6.34 23.56
N PHE A 8 -0.88 -7.50 23.05
CA PHE A 8 -0.45 -8.02 21.74
C PHE A 8 -1.57 -8.02 20.69
N LEU A 9 -2.51 -7.08 20.79
CA LEU A 9 -3.44 -6.74 19.71
C LEU A 9 -3.19 -5.30 19.32
N GLY A 10 -1.95 -5.01 18.90
CA GLY A 10 -1.65 -3.79 18.17
C GLY A 10 -2.65 -3.69 17.02
N LYS A 11 -3.38 -2.58 16.95
CA LYS A 11 -4.36 -2.26 15.90
C LYS A 11 -3.83 -2.76 14.55
N MET A 12 -4.38 -3.86 14.02
CA MET A 12 -4.14 -4.19 12.61
C MET A 12 -4.65 -2.99 11.82
N ALA A 13 -3.75 -2.29 11.15
CA ALA A 13 -4.11 -1.12 10.35
C ALA A 13 -5.20 -1.56 9.36
N LYS A 14 -6.42 -1.06 9.57
CA LYS A 14 -7.56 -1.40 8.72
C LYS A 14 -7.22 -0.97 7.30
N THR A 15 -6.99 -1.93 6.42
CA THR A 15 -6.69 -1.65 5.02
C THR A 15 -8.01 -1.38 4.32
N ILE A 16 -8.12 -0.22 3.65
CA ILE A 16 -9.28 0.15 2.85
C ILE A 16 -8.96 -0.18 1.39
N GLN A 17 -9.84 -0.93 0.72
CA GLN A 17 -9.67 -1.27 -0.69
C GLN A 17 -10.05 -0.08 -1.57
N ILE A 18 -9.21 0.21 -2.56
CA ILE A 18 -9.49 1.15 -3.65
C ILE A 18 -9.54 0.33 -4.94
N SER A 19 -10.55 0.57 -5.77
CA SER A 19 -10.71 -0.06 -7.09
C SER A 19 -10.58 0.99 -8.18
N VAL A 20 -9.72 0.73 -9.16
CA VAL A 20 -9.47 1.62 -10.31
C VAL A 20 -9.61 0.80 -11.58
N ARG A 21 -10.37 1.31 -12.55
CA ARG A 21 -10.43 0.73 -13.90
C ARG A 21 -9.31 1.36 -14.73
N VAL A 22 -8.57 0.52 -15.43
CA VAL A 22 -7.48 0.92 -16.33
C VAL A 22 -7.61 0.14 -17.63
N ASP A 23 -7.06 0.70 -18.68
CA ASP A 23 -6.94 0.01 -19.97
C ASP A 23 -5.92 -1.13 -19.88
N GLU A 24 -6.01 -2.06 -20.83
CA GLU A 24 -5.18 -3.28 -20.88
C GLU A 24 -3.68 -2.97 -20.94
N ASP A 25 -3.28 -2.04 -21.83
CA ASP A 25 -1.88 -1.62 -21.99
C ASP A 25 -1.27 -1.07 -20.69
N LEU A 26 -2.07 -0.33 -19.92
CA LEU A 26 -1.65 0.20 -18.63
C LEU A 26 -1.50 -0.94 -17.63
N LYS A 27 -2.45 -1.88 -17.58
CA LYS A 27 -2.35 -3.06 -16.72
C LYS A 27 -1.08 -3.86 -17.03
N GLU A 28 -0.78 -4.14 -18.29
CA GLU A 28 0.44 -4.86 -18.66
C GLU A 28 1.71 -4.11 -18.22
N SER A 29 1.73 -2.79 -18.39
CA SER A 29 2.84 -1.96 -17.95
C SER A 29 3.04 -2.02 -16.43
N LEU A 30 1.95 -2.05 -15.66
CA LEU A 30 1.99 -2.21 -14.20
C LEU A 30 2.54 -3.58 -13.79
N ASP A 31 2.12 -4.66 -14.46
CA ASP A 31 2.61 -6.01 -14.19
C ASP A 31 4.11 -6.13 -14.42
N ARG A 32 4.60 -5.69 -15.59
CA ARG A 32 6.02 -5.74 -15.94
C ARG A 32 6.88 -4.93 -14.96
N ALA A 33 6.39 -3.77 -14.53
CA ALA A 33 7.11 -2.93 -13.58
C ALA A 33 7.15 -3.54 -12.17
N ALA A 34 6.05 -4.14 -11.73
CA ALA A 34 5.99 -4.84 -10.44
C ALA A 34 6.87 -6.09 -10.43
N GLU A 35 6.88 -6.87 -11.51
CA GLU A 35 7.72 -8.06 -11.69
C GLU A 35 9.21 -7.70 -11.62
N LYS A 36 9.63 -6.63 -12.30
CA LYS A 36 11.02 -6.15 -12.28
C LYS A 36 11.53 -5.80 -10.87
N GLU A 37 10.62 -5.40 -9.97
CA GLU A 37 10.94 -5.07 -8.58
C GLU A 37 10.62 -6.21 -7.58
N GLU A 38 10.29 -7.41 -8.07
CA GLU A 38 9.92 -8.57 -7.26
C GLU A 38 8.75 -8.28 -6.31
N ARG A 39 7.76 -7.52 -6.79
CA ARG A 39 6.60 -7.04 -6.03
C ARG A 39 5.30 -7.46 -6.70
N THR A 40 4.24 -7.49 -5.90
CA THR A 40 2.88 -7.51 -6.47
C THR A 40 2.53 -6.12 -7.02
N VAL A 41 1.62 -6.06 -8.01
CA VAL A 41 1.10 -4.78 -8.54
C VAL A 41 0.58 -3.88 -7.41
N ALA A 42 -0.15 -4.45 -6.45
CA ALA A 42 -0.68 -3.68 -5.31
C ALA A 42 0.43 -3.05 -4.46
N GLN A 43 1.51 -3.79 -4.16
CA GLN A 43 2.67 -3.27 -3.42
C GLN A 43 3.41 -2.20 -4.22
N TRP A 44 3.59 -2.43 -5.51
CA TRP A 44 4.29 -1.51 -6.39
C TRP A 44 3.51 -0.19 -6.56
N VAL A 45 2.20 -0.27 -6.86
CA VAL A 45 1.30 0.88 -6.93
C VAL A 45 1.25 1.62 -5.59
N ARG A 46 1.17 0.92 -4.45
CA ARG A 46 1.23 1.56 -3.13
C ARG A 46 2.53 2.33 -2.93
N SER A 47 3.67 1.79 -3.37
CA SER A 47 4.97 2.48 -3.32
C SER A 47 4.96 3.75 -4.17
N LEU A 48 4.45 3.66 -5.40
CA LEU A 48 4.31 4.81 -6.29
C LEU A 48 3.41 5.91 -5.70
N ILE A 49 2.22 5.56 -5.21
CA ILE A 49 1.28 6.52 -4.61
C ILE A 49 1.96 7.23 -3.44
N ASN A 50 2.65 6.50 -2.56
CA ASN A 50 3.38 7.11 -1.45
C ASN A 50 4.50 8.05 -1.93
N ARG A 51 5.21 7.69 -3.00
CA ARG A 51 6.27 8.53 -3.57
C ARG A 51 5.70 9.83 -4.13
N GLU A 52 4.63 9.74 -4.92
CA GLU A 52 3.99 10.91 -5.52
C GLU A 52 3.35 11.82 -4.46
N LEU A 53 2.69 11.26 -3.45
CA LEU A 53 2.12 12.05 -2.34
C LEU A 53 3.21 12.81 -1.56
N ARG A 54 4.39 12.20 -1.35
CA ARG A 54 5.54 12.90 -0.74
C ARG A 54 6.08 13.99 -1.66
N ARG A 55 6.11 13.77 -2.97
CA ARG A 55 6.60 14.76 -3.94
C ARG A 55 5.74 16.02 -3.97
N ILE A 56 4.43 15.88 -3.77
CA ILE A 56 3.48 17.01 -3.77
C ILE A 56 3.17 17.55 -2.35
N ASP A 57 3.91 17.10 -1.34
CA ASP A 57 3.69 17.42 0.09
C ASP A 57 2.26 17.16 0.61
N ALA A 58 1.54 16.24 -0.03
CA ALA A 58 0.19 15.83 0.36
C ALA A 58 0.23 14.58 1.25
N LYS A 59 1.19 14.51 2.18
CA LYS A 59 1.32 13.35 3.05
C LYS A 59 0.01 13.20 3.84
N PRO A 60 -0.62 12.01 3.86
CA PRO A 60 -1.79 11.81 4.70
C PRO A 60 -1.39 12.04 6.16
N GLU A 61 -2.04 13.00 6.81
CA GLU A 61 -1.94 13.22 8.25
C GLU A 61 -2.55 11.99 8.96
N GLY A 62 -1.74 10.95 9.19
CA GLY A 62 -2.22 9.75 9.87
C GLY A 62 -1.34 8.53 9.70
N ASN A 63 -0.33 8.42 10.56
CA ASN A 63 0.06 7.22 11.33
C ASN A 63 1.46 7.45 11.92
N THR A 64 1.48 8.03 13.12
CA THR A 64 2.51 7.79 14.14
C THR A 64 2.06 6.59 14.97
#